data_AF-A0A7X6A9Z4-F1
#
_entry.id   AF-A0A7X6A9Z4-F1
#
_cell.length_a   1.000
_cell.length_b   1.000
_cell.length_c   1.000
_cell.angle_alpha   90.00
_cell.angle_beta   90.00
_cell.angle_gamma   90.00
#
_symmetry.space_group_name_H-M   'P 1'
#
loop_
_entity.id
_entity.type
_entity.pdbx_description
1 polymer ?
#
loop_
_entity_poly.entity_id
_entity_poly.type
_entity_poly.pdbx_seq_one_letter_code
_entity_poly.pdbx_strand_id
1 'polypeptide(L)'
;SRTVAVADVVAPELPDDAFDRLLELDDEAPMRVPDERTVRAMVEAVKSAQENRDSIGGQFEVLARGVPAGLGSHAHWDRRLDG
;
A
#
# COMPACT_ATOMS: atom_id res chain seq x y z
N SER A 1 5.40 2.71 -2.88
CA SER A 1 4.37 2.08 -2.01
C SER A 1 3.05 2.05 -2.74
N ARG A 2 2.11 1.23 -2.28
CA ARG A 2 0.73 1.21 -2.79
C ARG A 2 -0.28 0.98 -1.69
N THR A 3 -1.52 1.38 -1.91
CA THR A 3 -2.64 1.00 -1.03
C THR A 3 -3.07 -0.43 -1.35
N VAL A 4 -3.30 -1.25 -0.32
CA VAL A 4 -3.77 -2.64 -0.48
C VAL A 4 -5.19 -2.83 0.02
N ALA A 5 -5.67 -2.00 0.94
CA ALA A 5 -7.06 -2.01 1.37
C ALA A 5 -7.56 -0.64 1.83
N VAL A 6 -8.85 -0.38 1.65
CA VAL A 6 -9.58 0.74 2.26
C VAL A 6 -10.93 0.20 2.72
N ALA A 7 -11.24 0.32 4.01
CA ALA A 7 -12.34 -0.43 4.64
C ALA A 7 -12.33 -1.91 4.20
N ASP A 8 -13.45 -2.41 3.66
CA ASP A 8 -13.60 -3.80 3.21
C ASP A 8 -13.16 -4.03 1.75
N VAL A 9 -12.68 -3.00 1.06
CA VAL A 9 -12.22 -3.10 -0.34
C VAL A 9 -10.75 -3.47 -0.36
N VAL A 10 -10.43 -4.64 -0.89
CA VAL A 10 -9.07 -5.19 -0.97
C VAL A 10 -8.58 -5.21 -2.42
N ALA A 11 -7.39 -4.67 -2.65
CA ALA A 11 -6.73 -4.69 -3.95
C ALA A 11 -6.23 -6.09 -4.31
N PRO A 12 -6.20 -6.47 -5.59
CA PRO A 12 -5.65 -7.74 -6.01
C PRO A 12 -4.15 -7.85 -5.66
N GLU A 13 -3.71 -9.09 -5.43
CA GLU A 13 -2.30 -9.41 -5.29
C GLU A 13 -1.49 -8.94 -6.50
N LEU A 14 -0.23 -8.61 -6.24
CA LEU A 14 0.67 -8.13 -7.27
C LEU A 14 1.26 -9.30 -8.07
N PRO A 15 1.38 -9.18 -9.40
CA PRO A 15 2.20 -10.10 -10.19
C PRO A 15 3.70 -9.93 -9.85
N ASP A 16 4.53 -10.90 -10.24
CA ASP A 16 5.98 -10.90 -9.95
C ASP A 16 6.73 -9.67 -10.49
N ASP A 17 6.24 -9.06 -11.58
CA ASP A 17 6.81 -7.86 -12.21
C ASP A 17 6.27 -6.54 -11.64
N ALA A 18 5.45 -6.61 -10.58
CA ALA A 18 4.75 -5.45 -10.07
C ALA A 18 5.66 -4.34 -9.53
N PHE A 19 6.85 -4.67 -9.05
CA PHE A 19 7.74 -3.64 -8.49
C PHE A 19 8.04 -2.55 -9.52
N ASP A 20 8.32 -2.95 -10.77
CA ASP A 20 8.67 -2.02 -11.83
C ASP A 20 7.42 -1.21 -12.26
N ARG A 21 6.25 -1.86 -12.35
CA ARG A 21 4.96 -1.17 -12.61
C ARG A 21 4.59 -0.17 -11.52
N LEU A 22 4.90 -0.46 -10.27
CA LEU A 22 4.63 0.44 -9.14
C LEU A 22 5.54 1.68 -9.15
N LEU A 23 6.74 1.60 -9.74
CA LEU A 23 7.60 2.76 -9.94
C LEU A 23 7.10 3.69 -11.05
N GLU A 24 6.35 3.15 -12.01
CA GLU A 24 5.77 3.91 -13.12
C GLU A 24 4.44 4.60 -12.75
N LEU A 25 3.84 4.26 -11.60
CA LEU A 25 2.64 4.93 -11.12
C LEU A 25 2.95 6.38 -10.73
N ASP A 26 2.13 7.29 -11.26
CA ASP A 26 2.14 8.70 -10.87
C ASP A 26 1.92 8.86 -9.36
N ASP A 27 2.62 9.79 -8.73
CA ASP A 27 2.43 10.09 -7.32
C ASP A 27 1.05 10.66 -7.01
N GLU A 28 0.44 11.31 -8.00
CA GLU A 28 -0.93 11.85 -7.95
C GLU A 28 -1.99 10.79 -8.34
N ALA A 29 -1.58 9.55 -8.64
CA ALA A 29 -2.52 8.49 -8.97
C ALA A 29 -3.47 8.23 -7.78
N PRO A 30 -4.81 8.28 -7.97
CA PRO A 30 -5.77 8.09 -6.89
C PRO A 30 -5.55 6.77 -6.15
N MET A 31 -5.40 6.85 -4.82
CA MET A 31 -5.11 5.72 -3.93
C MET A 31 -3.84 4.92 -4.27
N ARG A 32 -3.04 5.32 -5.26
CA ARG A 32 -1.85 4.61 -5.75
C ARG A 32 -2.09 3.11 -6.02
N VAL A 33 -3.26 2.76 -6.56
CA VAL A 33 -3.62 1.38 -6.92
C VAL A 33 -3.68 1.25 -8.45
N PRO A 34 -2.97 0.28 -9.07
CA PRO A 34 -2.95 0.14 -10.52
C PRO A 34 -4.25 -0.42 -11.13
N ASP A 35 -5.14 -0.98 -10.32
CA ASP A 35 -6.44 -1.49 -10.76
C ASP A 35 -7.56 -0.44 -10.59
N GLU A 36 -8.03 0.12 -11.70
CA GLU A 36 -9.08 1.15 -11.73
C GLU A 36 -10.42 0.70 -11.11
N ARG A 37 -10.73 -0.60 -11.13
CA ARG A 37 -11.96 -1.12 -10.52
C ARG A 37 -11.88 -1.01 -9.00
N THR A 38 -10.76 -1.45 -8.42
CA THR A 38 -10.45 -1.29 -7.01
C THR A 38 -10.43 0.18 -6.61
N VAL A 39 -9.77 1.05 -7.39
CA VAL A 39 -9.75 2.51 -7.10
C VAL A 39 -11.16 3.07 -6.99
N ARG A 40 -12.05 2.76 -7.94
CA ARG A 40 -13.44 3.23 -7.90
C ARG A 40 -14.19 2.73 -6.65
N ALA A 41 -14.02 1.46 -6.30
CA ALA A 41 -14.65 0.89 -5.10
C ALA A 41 -14.12 1.54 -3.81
N MET A 42 -12.81 1.79 -3.71
CA MET A 42 -12.21 2.48 -2.55
C MET A 42 -12.69 3.93 -2.43
N VAL A 43 -12.77 4.65 -3.55
CA VAL A 43 -13.29 6.03 -3.57
C VAL A 43 -14.75 6.07 -3.12
N GLU A 44 -15.57 5.12 -3.55
CA GLU A 44 -16.97 5.02 -3.12
C GLU A 44 -17.08 4.76 -1.62
N ALA A 45 -16.24 3.87 -1.06
CA ALA A 45 -16.20 3.63 0.38
C ALA A 45 -15.87 4.91 1.16
N VAL A 46 -14.89 5.71 0.69
CA VAL A 46 -14.54 6.99 1.32
C VAL A 46 -15.69 7.99 1.24
N LYS A 47 -16.37 8.09 0.10
CA LYS A 47 -17.53 8.98 -0.06
C LYS A 47 -18.66 8.61 0.90
N SER A 48 -18.99 7.33 0.99
CA SER A 48 -20.03 6.85 1.91
C SER A 48 -19.67 7.15 3.37
N ALA A 49 -18.41 6.95 3.78
CA ALA A 49 -17.96 7.33 5.11
C ALA A 49 -18.10 8.85 5.36
N GLN A 50 -17.71 9.67 4.38
CA GLN A 50 -17.84 11.13 4.47
C GLN A 50 -19.31 11.58 4.62
N GLU A 51 -20.22 11.00 3.85
CA GLU A 51 -21.67 11.29 3.93
C GLU A 51 -22.23 10.95 5.31
N ASN A 52 -21.75 9.85 5.90
CA ASN A 52 -22.13 9.42 7.24
C ASN A 52 -21.39 10.16 8.38
N ARG A 53 -20.52 11.12 8.05
CA ARG A 53 -19.63 11.82 9.00
C ARG A 53 -18.76 10.85 9.82
N ASP A 54 -18.33 9.78 9.18
CA ASP A 54 -17.48 8.73 9.73
C ASP A 54 -16.08 8.79 9.12
N SER A 55 -15.14 8.06 9.71
CA SER A 55 -13.78 7.89 9.21
C SER A 55 -13.46 6.42 9.00
N ILE A 56 -12.87 6.10 7.85
CA ILE A 56 -12.41 4.75 7.53
C ILE A 56 -10.89 4.73 7.40
N GLY A 57 -10.29 3.63 7.84
CA GLY A 57 -8.87 3.36 7.67
C GLY A 57 -8.58 2.59 6.38
N GLY A 58 -7.32 2.17 6.28
CA GLY A 58 -6.84 1.32 5.20
C GLY A 58 -5.51 0.69 5.55
N GLN A 59 -4.98 -0.05 4.59
CA GLN A 59 -3.68 -0.71 4.65
C GLN A 59 -2.89 -0.31 3.42
N PHE A 60 -1.60 -0.08 3.58
CA PHE A 60 -0.67 0.15 2.49
C PHE A 60 0.56 -0.71 2.67
N GLU A 61 1.27 -0.96 1.57
CA GLU A 61 2.51 -1.71 1.58
C GLU A 61 3.65 -0.89 0.97
N VAL A 62 4.85 -1.14 1.48
CA VAL A 62 6.10 -0.56 1.00
C VAL A 62 6.98 -1.69 0.53
N LEU A 63 7.43 -1.62 -0.72
CA LEU A 63 8.37 -2.57 -1.29
C LEU A 63 9.74 -1.91 -1.37
N ALA A 64 10.78 -2.62 -0.97
CA ALA A 64 12.17 -2.20 -1.10
C ALA A 64 12.94 -3.25 -1.91
N ARG A 65 13.58 -2.83 -3.00
CA ARG A 65 14.39 -3.69 -3.90
C ARG A 65 15.83 -3.19 -3.93
N GLY A 66 16.77 -4.11 -4.15
CA GLY A 66 18.20 -3.78 -4.15
C GLY A 66 18.78 -3.52 -2.76
N VAL A 67 18.12 -4.04 -1.72
CA VAL A 67 18.54 -3.88 -0.33
C VAL A 67 19.83 -4.67 -0.07
N PRO A 68 20.90 -4.05 0.47
CA PRO A 68 22.16 -4.74 0.72
C PRO A 68 22.02 -5.81 1.81
N ALA A 69 22.76 -6.90 1.66
CA ALA A 69 22.81 -7.95 2.68
C ALA A 69 23.42 -7.40 3.99
N GLY A 70 22.86 -7.81 5.13
CA GLY A 70 23.36 -7.43 6.45
C GLY A 70 22.80 -6.12 7.02
N LEU A 71 21.71 -5.58 6.46
CA LEU A 71 20.96 -4.51 7.14
C LEU A 71 20.34 -5.02 8.44
N GLY A 72 20.45 -4.19 9.48
CA GLY A 72 20.04 -4.54 10.84
C GLY A 72 21.03 -5.45 11.56
N SER A 73 20.74 -5.75 12.82
CA SER A 73 21.55 -6.63 13.67
C SER A 73 20.66 -7.49 14.56
N HIS A 74 21.01 -8.76 14.69
CA HIS A 74 20.37 -9.68 15.63
C HIS A 74 20.97 -9.59 17.05
N ALA A 75 22.11 -8.91 17.22
CA ALA A 75 22.86 -8.88 18.49
C ALA A 75 22.24 -7.97 19.55
N HIS A 76 21.56 -6.90 19.12
CA HIS A 76 20.86 -5.98 20.00
C HIS A 76 19.45 -5.75 19.48
N TRP A 77 18.46 -5.84 20.37
CA TRP A 77 17.04 -5.79 20.00
C TRP A 77 16.66 -4.47 19.31
N ASP A 78 17.22 -3.34 19.76
CA ASP A 78 16.99 -1.99 19.22
C ASP A 78 17.63 -1.76 17.84
N ARG A 79 18.46 -2.71 17.37
CA ARG A 79 19.14 -2.66 16.08
C ARG A 79 18.58 -3.65 15.07
N ARG A 80 17.54 -4.39 15.42
CA ARG A 80 16.85 -5.28 14.50
C ARG A 80 16.19 -4.47 13.39
N LEU A 81 16.18 -5.03 12.17
CA LEU A 81 15.53 -4.37 11.04
C LEU A 81 14.00 -4.36 11.19
N ASP A 82 13.47 -5.37 11.86
CA ASP A 82 12.03 -5.55 12.16
C ASP A 82 11.59 -4.89 13.48
N GLY A 83 12.53 -4.41 14.30
CA GLY A 83 12.26 -3.81 15.61
C GLY A 83 11.90 -4.81 16.71
#